data_AF-A0A7S1CXJ1-F1
#
_entry.id   AF-A0A7S1CXJ1-F1
#
_cell.length_a   1.000
_cell.length_b   1.000
_cell.length_c   1.000
_cell.angle_alpha   90.00
_cell.angle_beta   90.00
_cell.angle_gamma   90.00
#
_symmetry.space_group_name_H-M   'P 1'
#
loop_
_entity.id
_entity.type
_entity.pdbx_description
1 polymer ?
#
loop_
_entity_poly.entity_id
_entity_poly.type
_entity_poly.pdbx_seq_one_letter_code
_entity_poly.pdbx_strand_id
1 'polypeptide(L)'
;YRAEENTEVSMREPIKCFSDNTAAIWKTIKPFLADDEMSIPDDFWEESSPIGDLKKASDMVVKDAMKAVSTHAGAEGADLEAGLKTEATPLLGSLLAKHSDSPEPEDDEDDEDPSQTDLGDDHYSPLTADDYMELRMKVVMTEKNAELKIAVSRNEKISSAIKLVTVLSGAAAALTLQWVVPIVLGLTAFLSSAQEFRKYRQRIELGNEMVAELNRLKLWWMGLSMYQKQLPMNKDKLIRETEQAILQELSAVSVGKAD
;
A
#
# COMPACT_ATOMS: atom_id res chain seq x y z
N TYR A 1 -28.58 48.77 -8.85
CA TYR A 1 -27.89 47.84 -7.94
C TYR A 1 -27.13 46.85 -8.79
N ARG A 2 -25.80 47.01 -8.89
CA ARG A 2 -24.91 46.16 -9.71
C ARG A 2 -24.63 44.86 -8.94
N ALA A 3 -25.28 43.78 -9.34
CA ALA A 3 -25.00 42.44 -8.79
C ALA A 3 -23.87 41.72 -9.55
N GLU A 4 -23.50 42.19 -10.74
CA GLU A 4 -22.59 41.48 -11.65
C GLU A 4 -21.09 41.72 -11.35
N GLU A 5 -20.71 42.84 -10.73
CA GLU A 5 -19.30 43.09 -10.35
C GLU A 5 -18.88 42.32 -9.07
N ASN A 6 -19.83 41.77 -8.29
CA ASN A 6 -19.51 41.07 -7.04
C ASN A 6 -19.30 39.56 -7.18
N THR A 7 -19.72 38.94 -8.30
CA THR A 7 -19.53 37.50 -8.53
C THR A 7 -18.12 37.16 -9.05
N GLU A 8 -17.48 38.07 -9.81
CA GLU A 8 -16.11 37.86 -10.31
C GLU A 8 -15.06 37.83 -9.19
N VAL A 9 -15.18 38.73 -8.21
CA VAL A 9 -14.28 38.74 -7.04
C VAL A 9 -14.54 37.50 -6.17
N SER A 10 -15.80 37.08 -6.07
CA SER A 10 -16.23 35.92 -5.26
C SER A 10 -15.65 34.59 -5.73
N MET A 11 -15.36 34.38 -7.03
CA MET A 11 -14.82 33.11 -7.52
C MET A 11 -13.28 33.04 -7.60
N ARG A 12 -12.57 34.18 -7.63
CA ARG A 12 -11.09 34.17 -7.68
C ARG A 12 -10.45 33.69 -6.38
N GLU A 13 -11.02 34.07 -5.24
CA GLU A 13 -10.51 33.65 -3.93
C GLU A 13 -10.64 32.13 -3.71
N PRO A 14 -11.77 31.47 -4.01
CA PRO A 14 -11.90 30.01 -3.93
C PRO A 14 -10.91 29.25 -4.80
N ILE A 15 -10.71 29.68 -6.05
CA ILE A 15 -9.78 29.01 -6.98
C ILE A 15 -8.34 29.11 -6.47
N LYS A 16 -7.94 30.29 -5.98
CA LYS A 16 -6.63 30.48 -5.39
C LYS A 16 -6.46 29.64 -4.12
N CYS A 17 -7.47 29.63 -3.24
CA CYS A 17 -7.48 28.81 -2.04
C CYS A 17 -7.38 27.31 -2.37
N PHE A 18 -8.05 26.84 -3.43
CA PHE A 18 -7.96 25.47 -3.91
C PHE A 18 -6.55 25.14 -4.45
N SER A 19 -5.97 26.01 -5.28
CA SER A 19 -4.59 25.87 -5.76
C SER A 19 -3.59 25.81 -4.61
N ASP A 20 -3.73 26.70 -3.63
CA ASP A 20 -2.83 26.75 -2.48
C ASP A 20 -2.99 25.52 -1.58
N ASN A 21 -4.22 25.06 -1.35
CA ASN A 21 -4.50 23.83 -0.59
C ASN A 21 -4.02 22.57 -1.31
N THR A 22 -4.20 22.46 -2.62
CA THR A 22 -3.72 21.30 -3.39
C THR A 22 -2.19 21.24 -3.38
N ALA A 23 -1.51 22.39 -3.50
CA ALA A 23 -0.06 22.47 -3.34
C ALA A 23 0.40 22.06 -1.93
N ALA A 24 -0.33 22.46 -0.87
CA ALA A 24 -0.02 22.09 0.50
C ALA A 24 -0.23 20.59 0.77
N ILE A 25 -1.35 20.02 0.30
CA ILE A 25 -1.62 18.58 0.36
C ILE A 25 -0.53 17.82 -0.38
N TRP A 26 -0.15 18.29 -1.57
CA TRP A 26 0.89 17.67 -2.36
C TRP A 26 2.25 17.68 -1.66
N LYS A 27 2.63 18.79 -1.03
CA LYS A 27 3.85 18.88 -0.23
C LYS A 27 3.87 17.89 0.93
N THR A 28 2.69 17.57 1.46
CA THR A 28 2.50 16.57 2.52
C THR A 28 2.59 15.14 1.97
N ILE A 29 2.09 14.90 0.75
CA ILE A 29 2.09 13.58 0.10
C ILE A 29 3.46 13.24 -0.51
N LYS A 30 4.20 14.24 -1.02
CA LYS A 30 5.51 14.08 -1.68
C LYS A 30 6.50 13.16 -0.96
N PRO A 31 6.77 13.27 0.36
CA PRO A 31 7.69 12.36 1.04
C PRO A 31 7.23 10.90 1.02
N PHE A 32 5.92 10.64 1.01
CA PHE A 32 5.39 9.29 0.90
C PHE A 32 5.52 8.69 -0.50
N LEU A 33 5.61 9.54 -1.53
CA LEU A 33 5.87 9.11 -2.92
C LEU A 33 7.37 8.89 -3.18
N ALA A 34 8.25 9.65 -2.51
CA ALA A 34 9.70 9.53 -2.64
C ALA A 34 10.22 8.18 -2.13
N ASP A 35 9.59 7.60 -1.11
CA ASP A 35 9.94 6.28 -0.54
C ASP A 35 9.69 5.10 -1.51
N ASP A 36 9.01 5.32 -2.63
CA ASP A 36 8.68 4.27 -3.60
C ASP A 36 9.45 4.40 -4.93
N GLU A 37 10.59 5.11 -4.94
CA GLU A 37 11.40 5.36 -6.15
C GLU A 37 10.65 6.02 -7.32
N MET A 38 9.42 6.52 -7.10
CA MET A 38 8.72 7.35 -8.07
C MET A 38 9.32 8.75 -8.07
N SER A 39 10.38 8.96 -8.86
CA SER A 39 10.81 10.31 -9.21
C SER A 39 9.82 10.88 -10.23
N ILE A 40 8.89 11.70 -9.76
CA ILE A 40 8.13 12.55 -10.67
C ILE A 40 9.13 13.57 -11.23
N PRO A 41 9.29 13.66 -12.56
CA PRO A 41 10.21 14.61 -13.18
C PRO A 41 9.98 16.03 -12.65
N ASP A 42 11.04 16.77 -12.33
CA ASP A 42 10.94 18.10 -11.70
C ASP A 42 10.15 19.10 -12.59
N ASP A 43 10.13 18.85 -13.89
CA ASP A 43 9.41 19.56 -14.94
C ASP A 43 7.90 19.26 -15.00
N PHE A 44 7.41 18.28 -14.23
CA PHE A 44 5.98 17.93 -14.20
C PHE A 44 5.06 19.11 -13.78
N TRP A 45 5.59 20.09 -13.04
CA TRP A 45 4.86 21.28 -12.60
C TRP A 45 5.22 22.57 -13.36
N GLU A 46 6.15 22.51 -14.31
CA GLU A 46 6.47 23.66 -15.13
C GLU A 46 5.26 24.05 -15.98
N GLU A 47 5.15 25.33 -16.33
CA GLU A 47 4.04 25.87 -17.11
C GLU A 47 3.95 25.29 -18.53
N SER A 48 5.02 24.61 -18.95
CA SER A 48 5.18 23.81 -20.17
C SER A 48 4.65 22.37 -20.05
N SER A 49 4.27 21.92 -18.85
CA SER A 49 3.82 20.55 -18.62
C SER A 49 2.34 20.35 -19.01
N PRO A 50 1.88 19.10 -19.16
CA PRO A 50 0.46 18.78 -19.39
C PRO A 50 -0.47 19.34 -18.30
N ILE A 51 0.04 19.55 -17.08
CA ILE A 51 -0.71 20.20 -15.99
C ILE A 51 -0.80 21.72 -16.22
N GLY A 52 0.25 22.35 -16.75
CA GLY A 52 0.21 23.75 -17.20
C GLY A 52 -0.85 23.96 -18.29
N ASP A 53 -0.97 23.00 -19.21
CA ASP A 53 -2.03 22.99 -20.22
C ASP A 53 -3.42 22.75 -19.61
N LEU A 54 -3.56 21.90 -18.59
CA LEU A 54 -4.81 21.75 -17.83
C LEU A 54 -5.19 23.03 -17.08
N LYS A 55 -4.22 23.80 -16.58
CA LYS A 55 -4.46 25.09 -15.94
C LYS A 55 -4.96 26.11 -16.96
N LYS A 56 -4.31 26.22 -18.13
CA LYS A 56 -4.77 27.03 -19.27
C LYS A 56 -6.15 26.60 -19.77
N ALA A 57 -6.39 25.29 -19.85
CA ALA A 57 -7.67 24.74 -20.25
C ALA A 57 -8.73 25.02 -19.20
N SER A 58 -8.43 24.94 -17.91
CA SER A 58 -9.37 25.33 -16.85
C SER A 58 -9.66 26.83 -16.90
N ASP A 59 -8.67 27.68 -17.19
CA ASP A 59 -8.87 29.11 -17.33
C ASP A 59 -9.73 29.44 -18.56
N MET A 60 -9.58 28.68 -19.65
CA MET A 60 -10.45 28.76 -20.83
C MET A 60 -11.87 28.24 -20.54
N VAL A 61 -12.01 27.08 -19.90
CA VAL A 61 -13.31 26.48 -19.55
C VAL A 61 -14.05 27.34 -18.53
N VAL A 62 -13.35 27.95 -17.57
CA VAL A 62 -13.94 28.92 -16.64
C VAL A 62 -14.40 30.16 -17.40
N LYS A 63 -13.63 30.66 -18.38
CA LYS A 63 -14.06 31.75 -19.26
C LYS A 63 -15.30 31.40 -20.09
N ASP A 64 -15.33 30.21 -20.67
CA ASP A 64 -16.44 29.76 -21.51
C ASP A 64 -17.69 29.39 -20.68
N ALA A 65 -17.50 28.82 -19.50
CA ALA A 65 -18.55 28.60 -18.51
C ALA A 65 -19.10 29.92 -17.96
N MET A 66 -18.25 30.93 -17.71
CA MET A 66 -18.68 32.28 -17.36
C MET A 66 -19.52 32.91 -18.48
N LYS A 67 -19.15 32.66 -19.74
CA LYS A 67 -19.93 33.10 -20.91
C LYS A 67 -21.28 32.37 -20.99
N ALA A 68 -21.31 31.06 -20.74
CA ALA A 68 -22.52 30.25 -20.77
C ALA A 68 -23.48 30.48 -19.58
N VAL A 69 -22.96 30.77 -18.38
CA VAL A 69 -23.73 31.08 -17.17
C VAL A 69 -24.43 32.44 -17.29
N SER A 70 -23.86 33.39 -18.04
CA SER A 70 -24.54 34.65 -18.38
C SER A 70 -25.79 34.45 -19.26
N THR A 71 -25.92 33.30 -19.92
CA THR A 71 -27.00 33.01 -20.88
C THR A 71 -28.11 32.10 -20.36
N HIS A 72 -27.94 31.41 -19.22
CA HIS A 72 -28.94 30.46 -18.70
C HIS A 72 -29.11 30.56 -17.17
N ALA A 73 -29.68 31.68 -16.70
CA ALA A 73 -30.24 31.77 -15.36
C ALA A 73 -31.74 31.41 -15.39
N GLY A 74 -32.05 30.11 -15.26
CA GLY A 74 -33.42 29.66 -15.02
C GLY A 74 -33.69 28.21 -15.44
N ALA A 75 -33.50 27.25 -14.53
CA ALA A 75 -34.31 26.04 -14.41
C ALA A 75 -33.91 25.22 -13.17
N GLU A 76 -34.93 24.74 -12.47
CA GLU A 76 -34.94 23.92 -11.24
C GLU A 76 -34.38 22.50 -11.41
N GLY A 77 -33.75 22.02 -10.33
CA GLY A 77 -34.12 20.83 -9.55
C GLY A 77 -34.28 19.46 -10.23
N ALA A 78 -33.44 18.51 -9.84
CA ALA A 78 -33.84 17.09 -9.76
C ALA A 78 -32.97 16.30 -8.76
N ASP A 79 -33.67 15.53 -7.92
CA ASP A 79 -33.19 14.59 -6.91
C ASP A 79 -32.38 13.42 -7.48
N LEU A 80 -31.39 12.94 -6.72
CA LEU A 80 -30.72 11.66 -6.94
C LEU A 80 -30.15 11.13 -5.61
N GLU A 81 -30.97 10.39 -4.86
CA GLU A 81 -30.52 9.44 -3.84
C GLU A 81 -30.71 8.01 -4.36
N ALA A 82 -29.62 7.25 -4.49
CA ALA A 82 -29.66 5.79 -4.51
C ALA A 82 -28.30 5.18 -4.12
N GLY A 83 -28.22 4.79 -2.84
CA GLY A 83 -27.74 3.48 -2.38
C GLY A 83 -26.33 3.02 -2.74
N LEU A 84 -25.42 3.07 -1.76
CA LEU A 84 -24.34 2.09 -1.63
C LEU A 84 -24.39 1.45 -0.24
N LYS A 85 -24.90 0.20 -0.19
CA LYS A 85 -24.72 -0.71 0.95
C LYS A 85 -23.50 -1.57 0.65
N THR A 86 -22.41 -1.34 1.35
CA THR A 86 -21.25 -2.25 1.34
C THR A 86 -21.24 -3.03 2.64
N GLU A 87 -21.52 -4.33 2.54
CA GLU A 87 -21.35 -5.32 3.60
C GLU A 87 -19.87 -5.43 3.96
N ALA A 88 -19.54 -5.14 5.23
CA ALA A 88 -18.22 -5.35 5.78
C ALA A 88 -18.09 -6.81 6.24
N THR A 89 -17.18 -7.55 5.60
CA THR A 89 -16.71 -8.85 6.08
C THR A 89 -15.67 -8.62 7.18
N PRO A 90 -15.85 -9.14 8.41
CA PRO A 90 -14.84 -9.02 9.45
C PRO A 90 -13.78 -10.10 9.24
N LEU A 91 -12.66 -9.75 8.61
CA LEU A 91 -11.49 -10.62 8.52
C LEU A 91 -10.65 -10.53 9.81
N LEU A 92 -10.83 -11.54 10.66
CA LEU A 92 -9.75 -12.33 11.26
C LEU A 92 -8.60 -11.57 11.98
N GLY A 93 -8.93 -10.55 12.78
CA GLY A 93 -7.93 -9.75 13.50
C GLY A 93 -7.72 -10.02 15.00
N SER A 94 -8.37 -11.01 15.62
CA SER A 94 -8.44 -11.07 17.10
C SER A 94 -8.09 -12.41 17.77
N LEU A 95 -7.33 -13.30 17.13
CA LEU A 95 -7.07 -14.64 17.67
C LEU A 95 -5.58 -14.96 17.94
N LEU A 96 -4.76 -13.94 18.21
CA LEU A 96 -3.37 -14.14 18.65
C LEU A 96 -2.96 -13.20 19.80
N ALA A 97 -3.84 -13.01 20.77
CA ALA A 97 -3.52 -12.33 22.03
C ALA A 97 -4.02 -13.19 23.20
N LYS A 98 -3.35 -14.32 23.47
CA LYS A 98 -3.50 -15.01 24.75
C LYS A 98 -2.23 -15.78 25.12
N HIS A 99 -1.82 -15.52 26.37
CA HIS A 99 -1.03 -16.39 27.24
C HIS A 99 0.42 -16.73 26.85
N SER A 100 1.36 -16.18 27.61
CA SER A 100 2.21 -16.99 28.49
C SER A 100 3.01 -16.07 29.40
N ASP A 101 2.39 -15.73 30.54
CA ASP A 101 3.11 -15.32 31.74
C ASP A 101 3.41 -16.63 32.47
N SER A 102 4.53 -17.25 32.10
CA SER A 102 5.02 -18.50 32.68
C SER A 102 6.22 -18.15 33.56
N PRO A 103 6.20 -18.50 34.86
CA PRO A 103 7.26 -18.12 35.78
C PRO A 103 8.60 -18.69 35.33
N GLU A 104 9.60 -17.81 35.31
CA GLU A 104 11.01 -18.10 35.07
C GLU A 104 11.48 -19.17 36.07
N PRO A 105 12.03 -20.32 35.62
CA PRO A 105 12.77 -21.19 36.50
C PRO A 105 14.08 -20.50 36.89
N GLU A 106 14.26 -20.34 38.20
CA GLU A 106 15.47 -19.82 38.82
C GLU A 106 16.71 -20.63 38.40
N ASP A 107 17.79 -19.87 38.25
CA ASP A 107 19.11 -20.23 37.77
C ASP A 107 19.75 -21.40 38.53
N ASP A 108 19.98 -22.51 37.83
CA ASP A 108 21.08 -23.42 38.14
C ASP A 108 22.23 -23.09 37.19
N GLU A 109 23.20 -22.37 37.74
CA GLU A 109 24.49 -22.00 37.17
C GLU A 109 25.33 -23.25 36.84
N ASP A 110 25.22 -23.76 35.61
CA ASP A 110 26.25 -24.61 35.01
C ASP A 110 26.93 -23.83 33.87
N ASP A 111 28.04 -23.18 34.25
CA ASP A 111 29.03 -22.48 33.42
C ASP A 111 29.72 -23.43 32.41
N GLU A 112 28.97 -23.97 31.45
CA GLU A 112 29.56 -24.45 30.20
C GLU A 112 29.25 -23.42 29.13
N ASP A 113 30.15 -22.43 28.97
CA ASP A 113 30.25 -21.55 27.80
C ASP A 113 30.31 -22.45 26.56
N PRO A 114 29.18 -22.71 25.88
CA PRO A 114 29.14 -23.63 24.77
C PRO A 114 29.61 -22.79 23.61
N SER A 115 30.93 -22.62 23.54
CA SER A 115 31.70 -22.21 22.39
C SER A 115 30.84 -21.44 21.40
N GLN A 116 30.95 -20.11 21.43
CA GLN A 116 30.97 -19.34 20.19
C GLN A 116 31.98 -20.04 19.27
N THR A 117 31.51 -21.07 18.59
CA THR A 117 32.14 -21.59 17.41
C THR A 117 31.96 -20.43 16.46
N ASP A 118 33.02 -19.63 16.36
CA ASP A 118 33.32 -18.98 15.09
C ASP A 118 33.18 -20.10 14.06
N LEU A 119 31.98 -20.23 13.50
CA LEU A 119 31.69 -21.00 12.31
C LEU A 119 32.38 -20.26 11.18
N GLY A 120 33.72 -20.26 11.24
CA GLY A 120 34.57 -19.81 10.17
C GLY A 120 34.19 -20.68 8.99
N ASP A 121 33.53 -20.06 8.02
CA ASP A 121 33.12 -20.68 6.78
C ASP A 121 34.37 -21.34 6.18
N ASP A 122 34.43 -22.66 6.26
CA ASP A 122 35.55 -23.42 5.75
C ASP A 122 35.52 -23.46 4.21
N HIS A 123 34.49 -22.88 3.57
CA HIS A 123 34.25 -22.80 2.12
C HIS A 123 34.29 -24.16 1.38
N TYR A 124 34.43 -25.27 2.11
CA TYR A 124 34.66 -26.60 1.54
C TYR A 124 33.72 -27.66 2.14
N SER A 125 33.08 -27.40 3.29
CA SER A 125 32.10 -28.34 3.84
C SER A 125 30.81 -28.35 3.01
N PRO A 126 30.23 -29.53 2.74
CA PRO A 126 28.94 -29.61 2.08
C PRO A 126 27.88 -29.01 2.99
N LEU A 127 27.16 -28.00 2.48
CA LEU A 127 26.08 -27.33 3.20
C LEU A 127 25.04 -28.36 3.67
N THR A 128 24.83 -28.45 4.98
CA THR A 128 23.81 -29.36 5.51
C THR A 128 22.42 -28.80 5.24
N ALA A 129 21.42 -29.67 5.21
CA ALA A 129 20.04 -29.23 4.98
C ALA A 129 19.50 -28.35 6.13
N ASP A 130 20.00 -28.57 7.35
CA ASP A 130 19.66 -27.73 8.50
C ASP A 130 20.31 -26.34 8.38
N ASP A 131 21.58 -26.26 7.97
CA ASP A 131 22.24 -24.98 7.67
C ASP A 131 21.54 -24.24 6.53
N TYR A 132 21.12 -24.95 5.48
CA TYR A 132 20.36 -24.36 4.38
C TYR A 132 19.05 -23.72 4.86
N MET A 133 18.30 -24.37 5.75
CA MET A 133 17.07 -23.78 6.30
C MET A 133 17.36 -22.52 7.11
N GLU A 134 18.43 -22.52 7.91
CA GLU A 134 18.78 -21.37 8.74
C GLU A 134 19.32 -20.21 7.90
N LEU A 135 20.22 -20.47 6.96
CA LEU A 135 20.88 -19.44 6.17
C LEU A 135 19.99 -18.90 5.05
N ARG A 136 19.17 -19.76 4.42
CA ARG A 136 18.36 -19.37 3.25
C ARG A 136 16.90 -19.13 3.63
N MET A 137 16.22 -20.16 4.13
CA MET A 137 14.77 -20.11 4.33
C MET A 137 14.37 -19.12 5.43
N LYS A 138 15.06 -19.13 6.58
CA LYS A 138 14.78 -18.22 7.71
C LYS A 138 15.01 -16.77 7.31
N VAL A 139 16.13 -16.47 6.64
CA VAL A 139 16.44 -15.11 6.14
C VAL A 139 15.33 -14.61 5.22
N VAL A 140 14.98 -15.38 4.19
CA VAL A 140 13.91 -15.03 3.25
C VAL A 140 12.57 -14.82 3.96
N MET A 141 12.20 -15.71 4.89
CA MET A 141 10.97 -15.55 5.66
C MET A 141 10.98 -14.27 6.52
N THR A 142 12.11 -13.92 7.14
CA THR A 142 12.20 -12.71 7.98
C THR A 142 12.14 -11.43 7.15
N GLU A 143 12.86 -11.38 6.03
CA GLU A 143 12.84 -10.26 5.09
C GLU A 143 11.44 -10.05 4.53
N LYS A 144 10.81 -11.13 4.05
CA LYS A 144 9.46 -11.07 3.46
C LYS A 144 8.40 -10.70 4.48
N ASN A 145 8.51 -11.17 5.73
CA ASN A 145 7.61 -10.72 6.79
C ASN A 145 7.78 -9.22 7.11
N ALA A 146 9.00 -8.69 7.07
CA ALA A 146 9.23 -7.26 7.25
C ALA A 146 8.64 -6.44 6.09
N GLU A 147 8.84 -6.87 4.85
CA GLU A 147 8.25 -6.27 3.65
C GLU A 147 6.72 -6.27 3.72
N LEU A 148 6.11 -7.41 4.08
CA LEU A 148 4.65 -7.55 4.19
C LEU A 148 4.06 -6.60 5.23
N LYS A 149 4.72 -6.43 6.39
CA LYS A 149 4.27 -5.47 7.42
C LYS A 149 4.23 -4.04 6.88
N ILE A 150 5.26 -3.64 6.12
CA ILE A 150 5.31 -2.30 5.51
C ILE A 150 4.21 -2.16 4.46
N ALA A 151 4.03 -3.17 3.60
CA ALA A 151 3.00 -3.18 2.56
C ALA A 151 1.58 -3.09 3.15
N VAL A 152 1.28 -3.86 4.20
CA VAL A 152 0.01 -3.82 4.92
C VAL A 152 -0.23 -2.43 5.50
N SER A 153 0.75 -1.87 6.22
CA SER A 153 0.62 -0.52 6.81
C SER A 153 0.38 0.56 5.75
N ARG A 154 1.08 0.49 4.60
CA ARG A 154 0.87 1.42 3.48
C ARG A 154 -0.54 1.28 2.90
N ASN A 155 -1.01 0.05 2.66
CA ASN A 155 -2.35 -0.20 2.14
C ASN A 155 -3.45 0.27 3.10
N GLU A 156 -3.28 0.05 4.41
CA GLU A 156 -4.22 0.53 5.44
C GLU A 156 -4.28 2.06 5.51
N LYS A 157 -3.15 2.75 5.38
CA LYS A 157 -3.09 4.23 5.32
C LYS A 157 -3.87 4.77 4.12
N ILE A 158 -3.66 4.20 2.93
CA ILE A 158 -4.38 4.62 1.70
C ILE A 158 -5.87 4.33 1.83
N SER A 159 -6.24 3.13 2.30
CA SER A 159 -7.64 2.77 2.52
C SER A 159 -8.32 3.70 3.54
N SER A 160 -7.61 4.08 4.60
CA SER A 160 -8.11 5.04 5.60
C SER A 160 -8.28 6.43 5.01
N ALA A 161 -7.34 6.90 4.17
CA ALA A 161 -7.45 8.16 3.46
C ALA A 161 -8.68 8.21 2.56
N ILE A 162 -8.93 7.14 1.77
CA ILE A 162 -10.12 7.03 0.92
C ILE A 162 -11.39 7.13 1.76
N LYS A 163 -11.49 6.40 2.88
CA LYS A 163 -12.65 6.46 3.77
C LYS A 163 -12.88 7.86 4.33
N LEU A 164 -11.83 8.57 4.74
CA LEU A 164 -11.93 9.95 5.23
C LEU A 164 -12.44 10.90 4.14
N VAL A 165 -11.91 10.80 2.92
CA VAL A 165 -12.35 11.60 1.78
C VAL A 165 -13.82 11.32 1.46
N THR A 166 -14.26 10.06 1.52
CA THR A 166 -15.67 9.68 1.33
C THR A 166 -16.58 10.28 2.41
N VAL A 167 -16.17 10.25 3.69
CA VAL A 167 -16.95 10.87 4.78
C VAL A 167 -17.03 12.39 4.61
N LEU A 168 -15.93 13.04 4.23
CA LEU A 168 -15.91 14.47 3.92
C LEU A 168 -16.84 14.81 2.74
N SER A 169 -16.92 13.93 1.73
CA SER A 169 -17.88 14.08 0.62
C SER A 169 -19.32 14.12 1.13
N GLY A 170 -19.68 13.20 2.03
CA GLY A 170 -21.01 13.15 2.61
C GLY A 170 -21.33 14.40 3.45
N ALA A 171 -20.36 14.87 4.24
CA ALA A 171 -20.51 16.09 5.03
C ALA A 171 -20.66 17.35 4.14
N ALA A 172 -19.88 17.47 3.06
CA ALA A 172 -19.98 18.57 2.11
C ALA A 172 -21.33 18.59 1.39
N ALA A 173 -21.86 17.42 1.03
CA ALA A 173 -23.18 17.29 0.44
C ALA A 173 -24.29 17.77 1.40
N ALA A 174 -24.21 17.42 2.68
CA ALA A 174 -25.17 17.86 3.71
C ALA A 174 -25.17 19.38 3.93
N LEU A 175 -24.03 20.04 3.71
CA LEU A 175 -23.87 21.50 3.82
C LEU A 175 -24.19 22.25 2.52
N THR A 176 -24.82 21.58 1.54
CA THR A 176 -25.19 22.13 0.22
C THR A 176 -24.03 22.75 -0.58
N LEU A 177 -22.78 22.34 -0.29
CA LEU A 177 -21.57 22.76 -1.00
C LEU A 177 -21.41 21.95 -2.31
N GLN A 178 -22.31 22.17 -3.26
CA GLN A 178 -22.39 21.40 -4.51
C GLN A 178 -21.09 21.44 -5.35
N TRP A 179 -20.34 22.54 -5.30
CA TRP A 179 -19.10 22.69 -6.06
C TRP A 179 -17.93 21.83 -5.53
N VAL A 180 -17.97 21.39 -4.27
CA VAL A 180 -16.90 20.58 -3.65
C VAL A 180 -17.01 19.11 -4.04
N VAL A 181 -18.22 18.63 -4.33
CA VAL A 181 -18.50 17.23 -4.66
C VAL A 181 -17.63 16.67 -5.80
N PRO A 182 -17.52 17.31 -6.99
CA PRO A 182 -16.70 16.77 -8.08
C PRO A 182 -15.21 16.70 -7.75
N ILE A 183 -14.69 17.62 -6.92
CA ILE A 183 -13.29 17.63 -6.48
C ILE A 183 -13.01 16.41 -5.60
N VAL A 184 -13.90 16.15 -4.64
CA VAL A 184 -13.77 15.03 -3.71
C VAL A 184 -13.91 13.68 -4.43
N LEU A 185 -14.81 13.58 -5.40
CA LEU A 185 -14.95 12.40 -6.27
C LEU A 185 -13.68 12.17 -7.11
N GLY A 186 -13.14 13.22 -7.72
CA GLY A 186 -11.88 13.14 -8.47
C GLY A 186 -10.71 12.66 -7.61
N LEU A 187 -10.59 13.19 -6.39
CA LEU A 187 -9.57 12.76 -5.43
C LEU A 187 -9.76 11.31 -4.98
N THR A 188 -11.00 10.88 -4.77
CA THR A 188 -11.32 9.49 -4.42
C THR A 188 -10.92 8.54 -5.55
N ALA A 189 -11.30 8.86 -6.79
CA ALA A 189 -10.94 8.07 -7.97
C ALA A 189 -9.41 8.00 -8.16
N PHE A 190 -8.71 9.12 -7.96
CA PHE A 190 -7.25 9.17 -7.99
C PHE A 190 -6.61 8.24 -6.94
N LEU A 191 -7.06 8.31 -5.68
CA LEU A 191 -6.55 7.47 -4.60
C LEU A 191 -6.85 5.98 -4.85
N SER A 192 -8.06 5.66 -5.34
CA SER A 192 -8.43 4.29 -5.69
C SER A 192 -7.57 3.75 -6.83
N SER A 193 -7.35 4.55 -7.88
CA SER A 193 -6.48 4.18 -9.00
C SER A 193 -5.02 4.01 -8.55
N ALA A 194 -4.53 4.90 -7.68
CA ALA A 194 -3.19 4.77 -7.10
C ALA A 194 -3.04 3.50 -6.24
N GLN A 195 -4.08 3.13 -5.49
CA GLN A 195 -4.12 1.89 -4.73
C GLN A 195 -4.08 0.66 -5.64
N GLU A 196 -4.85 0.66 -6.73
CA GLU A 196 -4.94 -0.42 -7.70
C GLU A 196 -3.64 -0.57 -8.50
N PHE A 197 -3.04 0.54 -8.93
CA PHE A 197 -1.77 0.57 -9.66
C PHE A 197 -0.65 -0.13 -8.88
N ARG A 198 -0.60 0.08 -7.56
CA ARG A 198 0.43 -0.53 -6.72
C ARG A 198 0.22 -2.02 -6.44
N LYS A 199 -0.93 -2.59 -6.82
CA LYS A 199 -1.29 -4.01 -6.64
C LYS A 199 -0.96 -4.55 -5.23
N TYR A 200 -1.09 -3.71 -4.18
CA TYR A 200 -0.68 -4.05 -2.81
C TYR A 200 -1.36 -5.32 -2.30
N ARG A 201 -2.64 -5.47 -2.59
CA ARG A 201 -3.44 -6.64 -2.19
C ARG A 201 -2.84 -7.93 -2.74
N GLN A 202 -2.51 -7.93 -4.03
CA GLN A 202 -1.90 -9.09 -4.69
C GLN A 202 -0.52 -9.41 -4.12
N ARG A 203 0.32 -8.40 -3.87
CA ARG A 203 1.64 -8.59 -3.24
C ARG A 203 1.55 -9.16 -1.82
N ILE A 204 0.60 -8.67 -1.03
CA ILE A 204 0.36 -9.15 0.33
C ILE A 204 -0.12 -10.61 0.31
N GLU A 205 -1.04 -10.94 -0.59
CA GLU A 205 -1.57 -12.30 -0.74
C GLU A 205 -0.49 -13.29 -1.13
N LEU A 206 0.29 -12.99 -2.19
CA LEU A 206 1.38 -13.84 -2.66
C LEU A 206 2.49 -14.01 -1.63
N GLY A 207 2.88 -12.93 -0.95
CA GLY A 207 3.91 -13.02 0.09
C GLY A 207 3.44 -13.85 1.29
N ASN A 208 2.17 -13.72 1.70
CA ASN A 208 1.60 -14.56 2.75
C ASN A 208 1.53 -16.03 2.34
N GLU A 209 1.15 -16.31 1.09
CA GLU A 209 1.15 -17.67 0.53
C GLU A 209 2.54 -18.30 0.56
N MET A 210 3.55 -17.58 0.08
CA MET A 210 4.95 -18.03 0.12
C MET A 210 5.43 -18.28 1.56
N VAL A 211 5.16 -17.36 2.50
CA VAL A 211 5.53 -17.53 3.92
C VAL A 211 4.82 -18.75 4.53
N ALA A 212 3.55 -18.96 4.20
CA ALA A 212 2.79 -20.12 4.67
C ALA A 212 3.36 -21.44 4.12
N GLU A 213 3.75 -21.47 2.84
CA GLU A 213 4.36 -22.63 2.19
C GLU A 213 5.73 -22.96 2.78
N LEU A 214 6.60 -21.96 2.96
CA LEU A 214 7.89 -22.14 3.62
C LEU A 214 7.73 -22.62 5.07
N ASN A 215 6.73 -22.11 5.80
CA ASN A 215 6.46 -22.59 7.17
C ASN A 215 5.95 -24.04 7.18
N ARG A 216 5.09 -24.42 6.23
CA ARG A 216 4.65 -25.82 6.07
C ARG A 216 5.83 -26.73 5.77
N LEU A 217 6.73 -26.30 4.89
CA LEU A 217 7.92 -27.04 4.51
C LEU A 217 8.89 -27.20 5.70
N LYS A 218 9.07 -26.14 6.48
CA LYS A 218 9.82 -26.17 7.75
C LYS A 218 9.24 -27.18 8.73
N LEU A 219 7.93 -27.16 8.96
CA LEU A 219 7.25 -28.11 9.85
C LEU A 219 7.38 -29.55 9.35
N TRP A 220 7.24 -29.77 8.04
CA TRP A 220 7.45 -31.08 7.42
C TRP A 220 8.86 -31.59 7.69
N TRP A 221 9.89 -30.76 7.46
CA TRP A 221 11.27 -31.13 7.69
C TRP A 221 11.55 -31.44 9.17
N MET A 222 11.02 -30.62 10.09
CA MET A 222 11.13 -30.86 11.52
C MET A 222 10.46 -32.17 11.96
N GLY A 223 9.41 -32.61 11.26
CA GLY A 223 8.72 -33.88 11.53
C GLY A 223 9.44 -35.13 11.02
N LEU A 224 10.50 -35.00 10.22
CA LEU A 224 11.28 -36.14 9.72
C LEU A 224 12.21 -36.72 10.80
N SER A 225 12.34 -38.04 10.84
CA SER A 225 13.33 -38.70 11.69
C SER A 225 14.75 -38.44 11.20
N MET A 226 15.76 -38.60 12.07
CA MET A 226 17.17 -38.40 11.71
C MET A 226 17.60 -39.23 10.49
N TYR A 227 17.12 -40.49 10.41
CA TYR A 227 17.36 -41.36 9.25
C TYR A 227 16.73 -40.79 7.96
N GLN A 228 15.50 -40.28 8.03
CA GLN A 228 14.83 -39.68 6.88
C GLN A 228 15.50 -38.40 6.41
N LYS A 229 16.00 -37.55 7.33
CA LYS A 229 16.73 -36.32 7.00
C LYS A 229 18.04 -36.60 6.28
N GLN A 230 18.66 -37.76 6.49
CA GLN A 230 19.88 -38.18 5.79
C GLN A 230 19.62 -38.62 4.35
N LEU A 231 18.38 -38.97 3.97
CA LEU A 231 18.06 -39.41 2.61
C LEU A 231 18.20 -38.25 1.60
N PRO A 232 18.98 -38.42 0.51
CA PRO A 232 19.23 -37.35 -0.46
C PRO A 232 17.94 -36.86 -1.13
N MET A 233 16.99 -37.76 -1.38
CA MET A 233 15.70 -37.42 -1.98
C MET A 233 14.91 -36.39 -1.15
N ASN A 234 14.99 -36.45 0.18
CA ASN A 234 14.29 -35.51 1.05
C ASN A 234 14.99 -34.13 1.07
N LYS A 235 16.32 -34.12 0.98
CA LYS A 235 17.11 -32.88 0.85
C LYS A 235 16.82 -32.18 -0.48
N ASP A 236 16.81 -32.93 -1.58
CA ASP A 236 16.48 -32.41 -2.91
C ASP A 236 15.06 -31.84 -2.95
N LYS A 237 14.11 -32.52 -2.29
CA LYS A 237 12.73 -32.04 -2.16
C LYS A 237 12.68 -30.72 -1.39
N LEU A 238 13.34 -30.64 -0.23
CA LEU A 238 13.39 -29.43 0.59
C LEU A 238 13.91 -28.23 -0.22
N ILE A 239 15.06 -28.39 -0.87
CA ILE A 239 15.71 -27.32 -1.64
C ILE A 239 14.82 -26.92 -2.83
N ARG A 240 14.31 -27.90 -3.58
CA ARG A 240 13.46 -27.65 -4.74
C ARG A 240 12.17 -26.92 -4.39
N GLU A 241 11.45 -27.35 -3.36
CA GLU A 241 10.19 -26.72 -2.94
C GLU A 241 10.45 -25.31 -2.38
N THR A 242 11.54 -25.12 -1.64
CA THR A 242 11.96 -23.79 -1.14
C THR A 242 12.23 -22.83 -2.30
N GLU A 243 13.10 -23.20 -3.23
CA GLU A 243 13.48 -22.32 -4.34
C GLU A 243 12.32 -22.13 -5.33
N GLN A 244 11.44 -23.14 -5.49
CA GLN A 244 10.22 -22.99 -6.28
C GLN A 244 9.28 -21.94 -5.68
N ALA A 245 9.05 -21.97 -4.37
CA ALA A 245 8.21 -20.97 -3.69
C ALA A 245 8.79 -19.55 -3.85
N ILE A 246 10.12 -19.40 -3.74
CA ILE A 246 10.82 -18.12 -3.93
C ILE A 246 10.69 -17.64 -5.39
N LEU A 247 10.90 -18.53 -6.37
CA LEU A 247 10.79 -18.19 -7.79
C LEU A 247 9.38 -17.79 -8.19
N GLN A 248 8.35 -18.41 -7.61
CA GLN A 248 6.96 -18.05 -7.85
C GLN A 248 6.67 -16.61 -7.41
N GLU A 249 7.10 -16.22 -6.21
CA GLU A 249 6.95 -14.85 -5.72
C GLU A 249 7.70 -13.85 -6.59
N LEU A 250 8.95 -14.14 -6.92
CA LEU A 250 9.79 -13.27 -7.76
C LEU A 250 9.17 -13.06 -9.14
N SER A 251 8.62 -14.12 -9.74
CA SER A 251 7.97 -14.03 -11.06
C SER A 251 6.76 -13.10 -11.02
N ALA A 252 5.96 -13.16 -9.95
CA ALA A 252 4.79 -12.30 -9.80
C ALA A 252 5.17 -10.83 -9.56
N VAL A 253 6.25 -10.57 -8.82
CA VAL A 253 6.77 -9.20 -8.61
C VAL A 253 7.31 -8.61 -9.91
N SER A 254 8.01 -9.41 -10.73
CA SER A 254 8.61 -8.94 -11.98
C SER A 254 7.56 -8.48 -13.00
N VAL A 255 6.43 -9.19 -13.11
CA VAL A 255 5.31 -8.80 -13.97
C VAL A 255 4.73 -7.45 -13.53
N GLY A 256 4.70 -7.18 -12.22
CA GLY A 256 4.21 -5.92 -11.68
C GLY A 256 5.11 -4.70 -11.89
N LYS A 257 6.35 -4.86 -12.39
CA LYS A 257 7.26 -3.74 -12.69
C LYS A 257 7.30 -3.36 -14.19
N ALA A 258 6.74 -4.20 -15.06
CA ALA A 258 6.79 -4.00 -16.51
C ALA A 258 5.62 -3.16 -17.06
N ASP A 259 4.61 -2.88 -16.23
CA ASP A 259 3.45 -2.03 -16.51
C ASP A 259 3.66 -0.61 -15.96
#